data_AF-A0A0A1ZHL8-F1
#
_entry.id   AF-A0A0A1ZHL8-F1
#
_cell.length_a   1.000
_cell.length_b   1.000
_cell.length_c   1.000
_cell.angle_alpha   90.00
_cell.angle_beta   90.00
_cell.angle_gamma   90.00
#
_symmetry.space_group_name_H-M   'P 1'
#
loop_
_entity.id
_entity.type
_entity.pdbx_description
1 polymer ?
#
loop_
_entity_poly.entity_id
_entity_poly.type
_entity_poly.pdbx_seq_one_letter_code
_entity_poly.pdbx_strand_id
1 'polypeptide(L)'
;MGSFSDSFQSLLPIIEDRIKNLPVKGFIASSKFEDIIFPLGSDTKVLGTVFELLSRKEVYEVANKEKLLIKEASRQNFYPDFTIMRSETDLEKIALDIKTTYITKRNQKFKFTLGSYTSFLRNPTKNIEYNYKEYKEHWVLGFVYQRDTSKISASHIWHPYEKRERIKPAYSNVDLFFRQKWEIASDSAGSGNTANIGSIYGEISDFKNKLPLFKSEKEFEAYWRSYKRTALERETNYRNIKEFRQKYDY
;
A
#
# COMPACT_ATOMS: atom_id res chain seq x y z
N MET A 1 -26.56 -1.00 3.44
CA MET A 1 -25.30 -1.55 3.98
C MET A 1 -24.21 -0.61 3.54
N GLY A 2 -23.56 0.11 4.46
CA GLY A 2 -22.43 0.96 4.11
C GLY A 2 -21.24 0.06 3.80
N SER A 3 -20.76 0.03 2.56
CA SER A 3 -19.51 -0.67 2.29
C SER A 3 -18.39 0.15 2.90
N PHE A 4 -17.50 -0.48 3.69
CA PHE A 4 -16.32 0.18 4.25
C PHE A 4 -15.60 1.00 3.18
N SER A 5 -15.48 0.43 1.98
CA SER A 5 -14.86 1.02 0.80
C SER A 5 -15.50 2.34 0.38
N ASP A 6 -16.83 2.44 0.35
CA ASP A 6 -17.55 3.70 0.03
C ASP A 6 -17.33 4.75 1.13
N SER A 7 -17.45 4.35 2.39
CA SER A 7 -17.22 5.25 3.53
C SER A 7 -15.78 5.77 3.54
N PHE A 8 -14.79 4.88 3.34
CA PHE A 8 -13.38 5.24 3.27
C PHE A 8 -13.10 6.15 2.07
N GLN A 9 -13.65 5.84 0.89
CA GLN A 9 -13.51 6.66 -0.30
C GLN A 9 -14.10 8.07 -0.11
N SER A 10 -15.23 8.20 0.59
CA SER A 10 -15.88 9.49 0.89
C SER A 10 -15.08 10.34 1.88
N LEU A 11 -14.39 9.70 2.83
CA LEU A 11 -13.58 10.36 3.86
C LEU A 11 -12.14 10.59 3.41
N LEU A 12 -11.71 10.03 2.27
CA LEU A 12 -10.35 10.12 1.77
C LEU A 12 -9.80 11.56 1.72
N PRO A 13 -10.55 12.59 1.28
CA PRO A 13 -10.03 13.97 1.32
C PRO A 13 -9.74 14.48 2.73
N ILE A 14 -10.56 14.10 3.72
CA ILE A 14 -10.38 14.48 5.13
C ILE A 14 -9.19 13.73 5.72
N ILE A 15 -9.06 12.43 5.42
CA ILE A 15 -7.93 11.59 5.83
C ILE A 15 -6.62 12.15 5.24
N GLU A 16 -6.63 12.49 3.96
CA GLU A 16 -5.49 13.07 3.27
C GLU A 16 -5.07 14.41 3.90
N ASP A 17 -6.02 15.29 4.22
CA ASP A 17 -5.75 16.56 4.90
C ASP A 17 -5.16 16.34 6.31
N ARG A 18 -5.75 15.45 7.12
CA ARG A 18 -5.24 15.11 8.46
C ARG A 18 -3.79 14.62 8.41
N ILE A 19 -3.49 13.72 7.48
CA ILE A 19 -2.14 13.16 7.33
C ILE A 19 -1.16 14.23 6.83
N LYS A 20 -1.57 15.08 5.88
CA LYS A 20 -0.76 16.21 5.41
C LYS A 20 -0.42 17.19 6.55
N ASN A 21 -1.36 17.41 7.46
CA ASN A 21 -1.24 18.31 8.60
C ASN A 21 -0.64 17.65 9.86
N LEU A 22 -0.25 16.38 9.80
CA LEU A 22 0.41 15.64 10.88
C LEU A 22 1.81 15.14 10.46
N PRO A 23 2.79 16.05 10.25
CA PRO A 23 4.13 15.65 9.86
C PRO A 23 4.83 14.89 11.00
N VAL A 24 5.18 13.63 10.75
CA VAL A 24 5.93 12.82 11.71
C VAL A 24 7.40 13.19 11.63
N LYS A 25 7.92 13.67 12.75
CA LYS A 25 9.28 14.22 12.85
C LYS A 25 10.31 13.19 13.35
N GLY A 26 9.88 12.21 14.15
CA GLY A 26 10.75 11.26 14.81
C GLY A 26 10.00 10.32 15.73
N PHE A 27 10.73 9.36 16.31
CA PHE A 27 10.25 8.54 17.41
C PHE A 27 10.55 9.24 18.73
N ILE A 28 9.60 9.20 19.66
CA ILE A 28 9.82 9.65 21.04
C ILE A 28 10.28 8.46 21.88
N ALA A 29 11.31 8.67 22.69
CA ALA A 29 11.68 7.77 23.78
C ALA A 29 11.61 8.55 25.09
N SER A 30 10.95 7.95 26.07
CA SER A 30 10.78 8.54 27.39
C SER A 30 11.64 7.82 28.41
N SER A 31 12.34 8.58 29.25
CA SER A 31 13.03 8.09 30.43
C SER A 31 12.38 8.64 31.70
N LYS A 32 12.90 8.28 32.88
CA LYS A 32 12.45 8.88 34.15
C LYS A 32 12.75 10.38 34.24
N PHE A 33 13.66 10.89 33.40
CA PHE A 33 14.22 12.25 33.55
C PHE A 33 13.88 13.17 32.38
N GLU A 34 13.73 12.62 31.18
CA GLU A 34 13.52 13.42 29.97
C GLU A 34 12.87 12.60 28.85
N ASP A 35 12.20 13.34 27.95
CA ASP A 35 11.70 12.86 26.68
C ASP A 35 12.63 13.30 25.54
N ILE A 36 13.01 12.33 24.71
CA ILE A 36 13.97 12.49 23.63
C ILE A 36 13.30 12.13 22.31
N ILE A 37 13.56 12.93 21.28
CA ILE A 37 13.12 12.66 19.92
C ILE A 37 14.31 12.19 19.08
N PHE A 38 14.14 11.03 18.45
CA PHE A 38 15.00 10.48 17.41
C PHE A 38 14.41 10.84 16.04
N PRO A 39 15.00 11.80 15.30
CA PRO A 39 14.47 12.23 14.02
C PRO A 39 14.42 11.09 13.01
N LEU A 40 13.41 11.13 12.14
CA LEU A 40 13.35 10.20 11.01
C LEU A 40 14.44 10.50 9.99
N GLY A 41 15.10 9.46 9.50
CA GLY A 41 15.89 9.52 8.28
C GLY A 41 15.01 9.43 7.04
N SER A 42 15.60 9.60 5.86
CA SER A 42 14.89 9.50 4.58
C SER A 42 14.71 8.07 4.06
N ASP A 43 14.98 7.06 4.89
CA ASP A 43 14.88 5.65 4.51
C ASP A 43 13.43 5.25 4.18
N THR A 44 13.24 4.58 3.04
CA THR A 44 11.92 4.22 2.54
C THR A 44 11.21 3.20 3.44
N LYS A 45 11.94 2.29 4.12
CA LYS A 45 11.31 1.32 5.02
C LYS A 45 10.79 2.03 6.27
N VAL A 46 11.59 2.93 6.85
CA VAL A 46 11.18 3.73 8.01
C VAL A 46 9.96 4.58 7.69
N LEU A 47 10.00 5.33 6.58
CA LEU A 47 8.88 6.16 6.16
C LEU A 47 7.65 5.33 5.77
N GLY A 48 7.86 4.15 5.19
CA GLY A 48 6.80 3.18 4.92
C GLY A 48 6.02 2.80 6.18
N THR A 49 6.73 2.39 7.23
CA THR A 49 6.14 2.08 8.54
C THR A 49 5.42 3.28 9.16
N VAL A 50 5.96 4.49 8.99
CA VAL A 50 5.29 5.71 9.49
C VAL A 50 3.92 5.92 8.84
N PHE A 51 3.82 5.78 7.51
CA PHE A 51 2.53 5.93 6.83
C PHE A 51 1.54 4.80 7.17
N GLU A 52 2.04 3.58 7.39
CA GLU A 52 1.23 2.47 7.91
C GLU A 52 0.64 2.82 9.28
N LEU A 53 1.46 3.29 10.22
CA LEU A 53 1.03 3.70 11.56
C LEU A 53 0.02 4.87 11.53
N LEU A 54 0.25 5.87 10.68
CA LEU A 54 -0.69 6.98 10.49
C LEU A 54 -2.04 6.49 9.95
N SER A 55 -2.01 5.51 9.04
CA SER A 55 -3.23 4.95 8.43
C SER A 55 -4.07 4.17 9.44
N ARG A 56 -3.45 3.51 10.43
CA ARG A 56 -4.16 2.69 11.43
C ARG A 56 -5.33 3.44 12.04
N LYS A 57 -5.07 4.63 12.61
CA LYS A 57 -6.11 5.42 13.27
C LYS A 57 -7.31 5.66 12.35
N GLU A 58 -7.06 6.11 11.12
CA GLU A 58 -8.10 6.46 10.16
C GLU A 58 -8.88 5.22 9.70
N VAL A 59 -8.21 4.08 9.50
CA VAL A 59 -8.86 2.79 9.18
C VAL A 59 -9.77 2.33 10.32
N TYR A 60 -9.29 2.37 11.57
CA TYR A 60 -10.08 2.01 12.74
C TYR A 60 -11.27 2.95 12.96
N GLU A 61 -11.11 4.26 12.75
CA GLU A 61 -12.23 5.21 12.83
C GLU A 61 -13.35 4.88 11.84
N VAL A 62 -13.01 4.59 10.58
CA VAL A 62 -13.99 4.23 9.55
C VAL A 62 -14.65 2.88 9.87
N ALA A 63 -13.88 1.86 10.22
CA ALA A 63 -14.45 0.54 10.54
C ALA A 63 -15.36 0.59 11.76
N ASN A 64 -15.00 1.32 12.82
CA ASN A 64 -15.83 1.49 14.00
C ASN A 64 -17.15 2.18 13.67
N LYS A 65 -17.14 3.20 12.82
CA LYS A 65 -18.36 3.88 12.34
C LYS A 65 -19.30 2.92 11.60
N GLU A 66 -18.73 2.02 10.80
CA GLU A 66 -19.47 0.99 10.06
C GLU A 66 -19.75 -0.28 10.89
N LYS A 67 -19.34 -0.33 12.17
CA LYS A 67 -19.47 -1.48 13.08
C LYS A 67 -18.82 -2.76 12.53
N LEU A 68 -17.65 -2.61 11.92
CA LEU A 68 -16.86 -3.71 11.37
C LEU A 68 -15.70 -4.08 12.30
N LEU A 69 -15.30 -5.36 12.25
CA LEU A 69 -14.11 -5.86 12.90
C LEU A 69 -12.88 -5.60 12.01
N ILE A 70 -11.75 -5.29 12.64
CA ILE A 70 -10.44 -5.22 11.99
C ILE A 70 -9.53 -6.27 12.60
N LYS A 71 -8.80 -6.99 11.74
CA LYS A 71 -7.66 -7.81 12.13
C LYS A 71 -6.42 -7.40 11.34
N GLU A 72 -5.37 -7.02 12.05
CA GLU A 72 -4.05 -6.79 11.46
C GLU A 72 -3.31 -8.11 11.21
N ALA A 73 -2.34 -8.14 10.29
CA ALA A 73 -1.56 -9.32 9.98
C ALA A 73 -0.90 -9.92 11.25
N SER A 74 -1.17 -11.20 11.54
CA SER A 74 -0.67 -11.87 12.75
C SER A 74 0.81 -12.25 12.67
N ARG A 75 1.40 -12.23 11.47
CA ARG A 75 2.76 -12.68 11.18
C ARG A 75 3.44 -11.73 10.20
N GLN A 76 4.76 -11.62 10.31
CA GLN A 76 5.55 -10.92 9.29
C GLN A 76 5.33 -11.55 7.91
N ASN A 77 5.24 -10.71 6.87
CA ASN A 77 5.03 -11.11 5.48
C ASN A 77 3.68 -11.79 5.20
N PHE A 78 2.66 -11.57 6.04
CA PHE A 78 1.28 -11.96 5.74
C PHE A 78 0.52 -10.78 5.17
N TYR A 79 -0.24 -11.04 4.12
CA TYR A 79 -1.19 -10.10 3.53
C TYR A 79 -2.59 -10.29 4.16
N PRO A 80 -3.43 -9.25 4.21
CA PRO A 80 -3.13 -7.81 4.05
C PRO A 80 -2.66 -7.17 5.36
N ASP A 81 -2.32 -5.88 5.33
CA ASP A 81 -2.04 -5.10 6.55
C ASP A 81 -3.29 -5.04 7.45
N PHE A 82 -4.48 -4.82 6.86
CA PHE A 82 -5.76 -4.87 7.56
C PHE A 82 -6.77 -5.77 6.84
N THR A 83 -7.35 -6.70 7.58
CA THR A 83 -8.56 -7.43 7.20
C THR A 83 -9.75 -6.79 7.87
N ILE A 84 -10.71 -6.29 7.08
CA ILE A 84 -11.95 -5.70 7.56
C ILE A 84 -13.10 -6.67 7.29
N MET A 85 -13.94 -6.96 8.29
CA MET A 85 -14.97 -8.01 8.22
C MET A 85 -16.13 -7.75 9.17
N ARG A 86 -17.30 -8.34 8.90
CA ARG A 86 -18.46 -8.27 9.83
C ARG A 86 -18.32 -9.24 11.00
N SER A 87 -17.68 -10.37 10.76
CA SER A 87 -17.34 -11.42 11.74
C SER A 87 -16.12 -12.20 11.26
N GLU A 88 -15.49 -12.97 12.15
CA GLU A 88 -14.39 -13.88 11.80
C GLU A 88 -14.77 -14.91 10.70
N THR A 89 -16.05 -15.30 10.67
CA THR A 89 -16.63 -16.26 9.71
C THR A 89 -17.12 -15.62 8.42
N ASP A 90 -16.98 -14.31 8.25
CA ASP A 90 -17.41 -13.58 7.06
C ASP A 90 -16.67 -14.08 5.81
N LEU A 91 -17.38 -14.37 4.73
CA LEU A 91 -16.80 -14.79 3.44
C LEU A 91 -16.66 -13.64 2.44
N GLU A 92 -17.04 -12.43 2.84
CA GLU A 92 -16.88 -11.20 2.04
C GLU A 92 -15.94 -10.21 2.72
N LYS A 93 -14.80 -10.71 3.22
CA LYS A 93 -13.77 -9.88 3.87
C LYS A 93 -13.21 -8.86 2.88
N ILE A 94 -12.76 -7.74 3.41
CA ILE A 94 -12.07 -6.69 2.65
C ILE A 94 -10.60 -6.70 3.07
N ALA A 95 -9.71 -6.84 2.10
CA ALA A 95 -8.28 -6.70 2.34
C ALA A 95 -7.84 -5.27 2.04
N LEU A 96 -7.20 -4.60 2.99
CA LEU A 96 -6.62 -3.28 2.83
C LEU A 96 -5.10 -3.34 3.05
N ASP A 97 -4.36 -2.94 2.02
CA ASP A 97 -2.91 -3.01 1.96
C ASP A 97 -2.34 -1.59 1.80
N ILE A 98 -1.47 -1.19 2.72
CA ILE A 98 -0.79 0.09 2.68
C ILE A 98 0.41 -0.03 1.75
N LYS A 99 0.54 0.92 0.83
CA LYS A 99 1.66 0.96 -0.11
C LYS A 99 2.26 2.34 -0.16
N THR A 100 3.57 2.41 -0.11
CA THR A 100 4.30 3.68 -0.09
C THR A 100 5.34 3.69 -1.21
N THR A 101 5.52 4.85 -1.81
CA THR A 101 6.60 5.11 -2.76
C THR A 101 7.01 6.57 -2.63
N TYR A 102 8.16 6.91 -3.22
CA TYR A 102 8.68 8.26 -3.14
C TYR A 102 8.94 8.85 -4.53
N ILE A 103 8.91 10.17 -4.56
CA ILE A 103 9.41 10.99 -5.67
C ILE A 103 10.51 11.91 -5.17
N THR A 104 11.40 12.35 -6.05
CA THR A 104 12.42 13.36 -5.74
C THR A 104 12.02 14.74 -6.25
N LYS A 105 11.10 14.80 -7.21
CA LYS A 105 10.56 16.02 -7.81
C LYS A 105 9.04 15.92 -7.92
N ARG A 106 8.34 17.04 -7.78
CA ARG A 106 6.89 17.13 -8.06
C ARG A 106 6.59 16.61 -9.48
N ASN A 107 5.47 15.92 -9.62
CA ASN A 107 4.98 15.34 -10.88
C ASN A 107 5.91 14.28 -11.51
N GLN A 108 6.89 13.76 -10.77
CA GLN A 108 7.65 12.61 -11.23
C GLN A 108 6.75 11.37 -11.29
N LYS A 109 6.86 10.59 -12.36
CA LYS A 109 6.19 9.29 -12.47
C LYS A 109 6.78 8.25 -11.51
N PHE A 110 5.93 7.41 -10.96
CA PHE A 110 6.31 6.37 -10.01
C PHE A 110 5.51 5.08 -10.26
N LYS A 111 5.86 4.04 -9.51
CA LYS A 111 5.17 2.75 -9.48
C LYS A 111 5.25 2.13 -8.09
N PHE A 112 4.42 1.12 -7.84
CA PHE A 112 4.37 0.30 -6.64
C PHE A 112 4.59 -1.18 -6.97
N THR A 113 4.97 -1.93 -5.95
CA THR A 113 4.87 -3.38 -5.91
C THR A 113 3.59 -3.79 -5.18
N LEU A 114 2.70 -4.54 -5.83
CA LEU A 114 1.35 -4.85 -5.33
C LEU A 114 1.24 -6.24 -4.67
N GLY A 115 2.35 -6.73 -4.14
CA GLY A 115 2.48 -8.07 -3.55
C GLY A 115 2.81 -9.16 -4.58
N SER A 116 3.16 -10.35 -4.08
CA SER A 116 3.64 -11.44 -4.93
C SER A 116 2.52 -12.09 -5.75
N TYR A 117 2.74 -12.30 -7.05
CA TYR A 117 1.84 -13.11 -7.88
C TYR A 117 2.04 -14.62 -7.69
N THR A 118 2.92 -15.04 -6.78
CA THR A 118 3.24 -16.45 -6.51
C THR A 118 2.91 -16.93 -5.09
N SER A 119 2.24 -16.09 -4.29
CA SER A 119 1.73 -16.44 -2.96
C SER A 119 0.24 -16.81 -3.01
N PHE A 120 -0.62 -16.02 -2.36
CA PHE A 120 -2.06 -16.24 -2.19
C PHE A 120 -2.82 -16.36 -3.53
N LEU A 121 -2.35 -15.66 -4.57
CA LEU A 121 -2.91 -15.81 -5.91
C LEU A 121 -2.69 -17.20 -6.51
N ARG A 122 -1.71 -18.01 -6.06
CA ARG A 122 -1.52 -19.39 -6.57
C ARG A 122 -1.85 -20.46 -5.55
N ASN A 123 -1.67 -20.14 -4.28
CA ASN A 123 -2.05 -20.98 -3.17
C ASN A 123 -2.84 -20.13 -2.17
N PRO A 124 -4.18 -20.31 -2.06
CA PRO A 124 -5.05 -19.38 -1.36
C PRO A 124 -4.80 -19.27 0.16
N THR A 125 -3.94 -20.08 0.76
CA THR A 125 -3.58 -20.00 2.19
C THR A 125 -2.13 -19.54 2.43
N LYS A 126 -1.38 -19.29 1.36
CA LYS A 126 0.04 -18.93 1.45
C LYS A 126 0.24 -17.43 1.67
N ASN A 127 0.91 -17.08 2.77
CA ASN A 127 1.27 -15.70 3.12
C ASN A 127 0.06 -14.74 3.16
N ILE A 128 -1.07 -15.23 3.69
CA ILE A 128 -2.31 -14.46 3.82
C ILE A 128 -3.00 -14.84 5.14
N GLU A 129 -3.64 -13.87 5.79
CA GLU A 129 -4.24 -14.02 7.12
C GLU A 129 -5.48 -14.96 7.12
N TYR A 130 -6.29 -14.88 6.07
CA TYR A 130 -7.44 -15.76 5.83
C TYR A 130 -7.33 -16.39 4.45
N ASN A 131 -8.12 -17.42 4.17
CA ASN A 131 -8.13 -18.01 2.84
C ASN A 131 -8.49 -16.93 1.80
N TYR A 132 -7.72 -16.83 0.70
CA TYR A 132 -7.93 -15.83 -0.35
C TYR A 132 -9.38 -15.78 -0.86
N LYS A 133 -10.08 -16.93 -0.88
CA LYS A 133 -11.46 -17.03 -1.33
C LYS A 133 -12.48 -16.37 -0.39
N GLU A 134 -12.07 -16.01 0.83
CA GLU A 134 -12.92 -15.31 1.81
C GLU A 134 -12.83 -13.79 1.65
N TYR A 135 -11.98 -13.29 0.75
CA TYR A 135 -11.90 -11.88 0.43
C TYR A 135 -12.72 -11.59 -0.83
N LYS A 136 -13.56 -10.56 -0.74
CA LYS A 136 -14.35 -10.06 -1.86
C LYS A 136 -13.70 -8.86 -2.54
N GLU A 137 -12.88 -8.11 -1.79
CA GLU A 137 -12.28 -6.86 -2.25
C GLU A 137 -10.82 -6.77 -1.78
N HIS A 138 -9.97 -6.21 -2.64
CA HIS A 138 -8.54 -6.06 -2.39
C HIS A 138 -8.12 -4.61 -2.64
N TRP A 139 -8.19 -3.77 -1.62
CA TRP A 139 -7.87 -2.35 -1.70
C TRP A 139 -6.42 -2.05 -1.39
N VAL A 140 -5.92 -0.99 -2.02
CA VAL A 140 -4.63 -0.38 -1.77
C VAL A 140 -4.85 1.06 -1.34
N LEU A 141 -4.36 1.42 -0.15
CA LEU A 141 -4.16 2.80 0.26
C LEU A 141 -2.72 3.18 -0.06
N GLY A 142 -2.56 3.92 -1.16
CA GLY A 142 -1.26 4.30 -1.69
C GLY A 142 -0.83 5.68 -1.22
N PHE A 143 0.41 5.78 -0.76
CA PHE A 143 1.09 7.00 -0.35
C PHE A 143 2.23 7.31 -1.30
N VAL A 144 2.28 8.55 -1.75
CA VAL A 144 3.39 9.11 -2.53
C VAL A 144 3.89 10.31 -1.77
N TYR A 145 5.19 10.37 -1.49
CA TYR A 145 5.78 11.51 -0.78
C TYR A 145 7.03 12.00 -1.50
N GLN A 146 7.30 13.30 -1.40
CA GLN A 146 8.58 13.82 -1.84
C GLN A 146 9.62 13.58 -0.76
N ARG A 147 10.64 12.80 -1.10
CA ARG A 147 11.74 12.44 -0.20
C ARG A 147 12.76 13.57 -0.11
N ASP A 148 13.17 13.93 1.11
CA ASP A 148 14.29 14.83 1.34
C ASP A 148 15.59 14.03 1.48
N THR A 149 16.40 14.01 0.42
CA THR A 149 17.67 13.27 0.39
C THR A 149 18.77 13.92 1.22
N SER A 150 18.62 15.17 1.66
CA SER A 150 19.58 15.82 2.56
C SER A 150 19.53 15.25 3.99
N LYS A 151 18.45 14.50 4.32
CA LYS A 151 18.17 13.96 5.65
C LYS A 151 18.59 12.50 5.85
N ILE A 152 19.48 11.97 5.00
CA ILE A 152 19.99 10.59 5.14
C ILE A 152 20.72 10.40 6.49
N SER A 153 21.42 11.43 6.99
CA SER A 153 22.25 11.37 8.20
C SER A 153 21.58 11.91 9.47
N ALA A 154 20.34 12.43 9.39
CA ALA A 154 19.66 13.08 10.51
C ALA A 154 19.37 12.16 11.72
N SER A 155 19.50 10.84 11.55
CA SER A 155 19.24 9.83 12.58
C SER A 155 20.31 9.73 13.68
N HIS A 156 21.49 10.36 13.51
CA HIS A 156 22.58 10.25 14.50
C HIS A 156 22.47 11.27 15.64
N ILE A 157 21.58 12.25 15.54
CA ILE A 157 21.41 13.32 16.52
C ILE A 157 20.01 13.23 17.10
N TRP A 158 19.95 13.06 18.42
CA TRP A 158 18.72 13.10 19.19
C TRP A 158 18.48 14.51 19.73
N HIS A 159 17.22 14.87 19.95
CA HIS A 159 16.83 16.19 20.43
C HIS A 159 15.92 16.08 21.65
N PRO A 160 16.07 16.97 22.66
CA PRO A 160 15.07 17.13 23.70
C PRO A 160 13.70 17.46 23.11
N TYR A 161 12.63 16.96 23.73
CA TYR A 161 11.25 17.13 23.25
C TYR A 161 10.85 18.60 23.05
N GLU A 162 11.36 19.51 23.88
CA GLU A 162 11.09 20.96 23.80
C GLU A 162 11.58 21.56 22.49
N LYS A 163 12.56 20.93 21.83
CA LYS A 163 13.11 21.37 20.54
C LYS A 163 12.39 20.76 19.32
N ARG A 164 11.27 20.05 19.50
CA ARG A 164 10.51 19.38 18.42
C ARG A 164 10.14 20.28 17.24
N GLU A 165 9.93 21.58 17.47
CA GLU A 165 9.58 22.51 16.37
C GLU A 165 10.74 22.77 15.42
N ARG A 166 11.98 22.51 15.85
CA ARG A 166 13.18 22.65 15.01
C ARG A 166 13.44 21.40 14.15
N ILE A 167 12.80 20.28 14.46
CA ILE A 167 12.99 19.01 13.75
C ILE A 167 12.15 19.07 12.46
N LYS A 168 12.86 19.11 11.32
CA LYS A 168 12.23 19.05 10.00
C LYS A 168 12.00 17.58 9.60
N PRO A 169 10.79 17.21 9.13
CA PRO A 169 10.53 15.87 8.60
C PRO A 169 11.44 15.51 7.42
N ALA A 170 11.71 14.22 7.22
CA ALA A 170 12.52 13.71 6.10
C ALA A 170 11.72 13.53 4.79
N TYR A 171 10.47 14.01 4.78
CA TYR A 171 9.56 13.96 3.65
C TYR A 171 8.66 15.20 3.63
N SER A 172 8.07 15.46 2.48
CA SER A 172 7.09 16.51 2.28
C SER A 172 6.09 16.06 1.23
N ASN A 173 5.09 16.90 0.93
CA ASN A 173 4.31 16.77 -0.31
C ASN A 173 3.68 15.37 -0.45
N VAL A 174 3.07 14.90 0.63
CA VAL A 174 2.39 13.60 0.67
C VAL A 174 1.13 13.70 -0.15
N ASP A 175 0.84 12.74 -1.01
CA ASP A 175 -0.44 12.57 -1.68
C ASP A 175 -0.91 11.12 -1.52
N LEU A 176 -2.24 10.93 -1.47
CA LEU A 176 -2.85 9.63 -1.23
C LEU A 176 -3.81 9.20 -2.35
N PHE A 177 -3.99 7.90 -2.54
CA PHE A 177 -5.10 7.34 -3.32
C PHE A 177 -5.64 6.07 -2.67
N PHE A 178 -6.89 5.73 -2.96
CA PHE A 178 -7.56 4.51 -2.50
C PHE A 178 -8.24 3.83 -3.69
N ARG A 179 -7.73 2.66 -4.09
CA ARG A 179 -8.19 1.93 -5.29
C ARG A 179 -8.14 0.43 -5.09
N GLN A 180 -8.95 -0.30 -5.85
CA GLN A 180 -8.82 -1.75 -5.93
C GLN A 180 -7.47 -2.10 -6.57
N LYS A 181 -6.83 -3.17 -6.09
CA LYS A 181 -5.51 -3.61 -6.52
C LYS A 181 -5.46 -3.86 -8.02
N TRP A 182 -6.51 -4.47 -8.57
CA TRP A 182 -6.59 -4.78 -10.00
C TRP A 182 -6.74 -3.51 -10.86
N GLU A 183 -7.33 -2.43 -10.32
CA GLU A 183 -7.55 -1.19 -11.08
C GLU A 183 -6.25 -0.46 -11.38
N ILE A 184 -5.25 -0.59 -10.49
CA ILE A 184 -3.95 0.08 -10.60
C ILE A 184 -2.82 -0.86 -11.03
N ALA A 185 -3.11 -2.14 -11.28
CA ALA A 185 -2.12 -3.11 -11.70
C ALA A 185 -1.71 -2.90 -13.16
N SER A 186 -0.42 -3.07 -13.45
CA SER A 186 0.05 -3.24 -14.83
C SER A 186 0.13 -4.71 -15.20
N ASP A 187 0.61 -4.99 -16.41
CA ASP A 187 0.88 -6.33 -16.92
C ASP A 187 2.35 -6.74 -16.72
N SER A 188 3.13 -5.94 -15.99
CA SER A 188 4.58 -6.11 -15.85
C SER A 188 4.98 -6.32 -14.40
N ALA A 189 5.99 -7.16 -14.16
CA ALA A 189 6.45 -7.45 -12.80
C ALA A 189 7.04 -6.22 -12.12
N GLY A 190 6.68 -6.00 -10.85
CA GLY A 190 7.20 -4.93 -10.01
C GLY A 190 8.60 -5.23 -9.46
N SER A 191 8.94 -6.52 -9.32
CA SER A 191 10.28 -7.00 -8.97
C SER A 191 10.52 -8.40 -9.52
N GLY A 192 11.77 -8.69 -9.94
CA GLY A 192 12.14 -10.01 -10.47
C GLY A 192 12.32 -11.07 -9.38
N ASN A 193 13.15 -10.78 -8.37
CA ASN A 193 13.53 -11.73 -7.32
C ASN A 193 12.35 -12.17 -6.43
N THR A 194 11.51 -11.23 -6.01
CA THR A 194 10.36 -11.48 -5.12
C THR A 194 9.05 -11.70 -5.88
N ALA A 195 9.10 -11.69 -7.21
CA ALA A 195 7.96 -11.96 -8.09
C ALA A 195 6.71 -11.13 -7.71
N ASN A 196 6.89 -9.81 -7.57
CA ASN A 196 5.79 -8.90 -7.26
C ASN A 196 5.05 -8.47 -8.53
N ILE A 197 3.75 -8.27 -8.38
CA ILE A 197 2.90 -7.55 -9.34
C ILE A 197 3.37 -6.09 -9.37
N GLY A 198 3.54 -5.52 -10.56
CA GLY A 198 3.79 -4.09 -10.73
C GLY A 198 2.49 -3.31 -10.85
N SER A 199 2.44 -2.09 -10.31
CA SER A 199 1.38 -1.15 -10.68
C SER A 199 1.62 -0.55 -12.07
N ILE A 200 0.68 0.27 -12.54
CA ILE A 200 0.91 1.24 -13.62
C ILE A 200 2.11 2.14 -13.29
N TYR A 201 2.74 2.71 -14.32
CA TYR A 201 3.79 3.72 -14.21
C TYR A 201 3.24 5.08 -14.63
N GLY A 202 3.01 5.96 -13.66
CA GLY A 202 2.26 7.20 -13.88
C GLY A 202 2.45 8.21 -12.76
N GLU A 203 1.76 9.34 -12.88
CA GLU A 203 1.67 10.39 -11.88
C GLU A 203 0.52 10.12 -10.90
N ILE A 204 0.41 10.89 -9.82
CA ILE A 204 -0.64 10.70 -8.80
C ILE A 204 -2.05 10.80 -9.37
N SER A 205 -2.26 11.64 -10.39
CA SER A 205 -3.52 11.75 -11.12
C SER A 205 -3.91 10.42 -11.78
N ASP A 206 -2.97 9.67 -12.35
CA ASP A 206 -3.24 8.40 -13.02
C ASP A 206 -3.76 7.33 -12.04
N PHE A 207 -3.26 7.32 -10.79
CA PHE A 207 -3.75 6.44 -9.73
C PHE A 207 -5.08 6.92 -9.14
N LYS A 208 -5.32 8.24 -9.10
CA LYS A 208 -6.59 8.81 -8.67
C LYS A 208 -7.68 8.63 -9.73
N ASN A 209 -7.34 8.52 -11.01
CA ASN A 209 -8.27 8.30 -12.11
C ASN A 209 -8.60 6.80 -12.26
N LYS A 210 -9.84 6.48 -12.66
CA LYS A 210 -10.27 5.09 -12.89
C LYS A 210 -10.00 4.66 -14.34
N LEU A 211 -8.74 4.39 -14.67
CA LEU A 211 -8.33 3.96 -16.01
C LEU A 211 -7.57 2.61 -15.96
N PRO A 212 -8.26 1.51 -15.60
CA PRO A 212 -7.61 0.21 -15.40
C PRO A 212 -7.18 -0.43 -16.73
N LEU A 213 -6.01 -1.08 -16.72
CA LEU A 213 -5.51 -1.87 -17.86
C LEU A 213 -6.32 -3.15 -18.06
N PHE A 214 -6.69 -3.79 -16.94
CA PHE A 214 -7.55 -4.96 -16.91
C PHE A 214 -9.02 -4.55 -16.96
N LYS A 215 -9.86 -5.33 -17.65
CA LYS A 215 -11.30 -5.10 -17.78
C LYS A 215 -12.06 -5.47 -16.49
N SER A 216 -11.50 -6.34 -15.66
CA SER A 216 -12.08 -6.81 -14.41
C SER A 216 -11.03 -7.44 -13.49
N GLU A 217 -11.37 -7.63 -12.22
CA GLU A 217 -10.57 -8.42 -11.27
C GLU A 217 -10.34 -9.85 -11.75
N LYS A 218 -11.34 -10.48 -12.39
CA LYS A 218 -11.21 -11.83 -12.94
C LYS A 218 -10.13 -11.92 -14.02
N GLU A 219 -10.05 -10.94 -14.91
CA GLU A 219 -8.98 -10.88 -15.94
C GLU A 219 -7.60 -10.65 -15.28
N PHE A 220 -7.54 -9.71 -14.33
CA PHE A 220 -6.32 -9.44 -13.54
C PHE A 220 -5.80 -10.71 -12.85
N GLU A 221 -6.67 -11.46 -12.18
CA GLU A 221 -6.27 -12.70 -11.52
C GLU A 221 -5.85 -13.76 -12.53
N ALA A 222 -6.62 -13.97 -13.59
CA ALA A 222 -6.29 -14.97 -14.61
C ALA A 222 -4.91 -14.70 -15.25
N TYR A 223 -4.59 -13.42 -15.49
CA TYR A 223 -3.27 -12.96 -15.88
C TYR A 223 -2.23 -13.33 -14.81
N TRP A 224 -2.30 -12.76 -13.62
CA TRP A 224 -1.21 -12.92 -12.64
C TRP A 224 -1.02 -14.36 -12.12
N ARG A 225 -2.08 -15.16 -12.09
CA ARG A 225 -2.03 -16.60 -11.78
C ARG A 225 -1.18 -17.38 -12.78
N SER A 226 -1.23 -16.99 -14.07
CA SER A 226 -0.56 -17.68 -15.16
C SER A 226 0.77 -17.05 -15.59
N TYR A 227 1.07 -15.82 -15.12
CA TYR A 227 2.26 -15.06 -15.50
C TYR A 227 3.56 -15.76 -15.08
N LYS A 228 4.50 -15.98 -16.00
CA LYS A 228 5.72 -16.75 -15.68
C LYS A 228 6.82 -15.88 -15.05
N ARG A 229 7.66 -16.51 -14.21
CA ARG A 229 8.68 -15.80 -13.41
C ARG A 229 9.81 -15.27 -14.28
N THR A 230 10.35 -16.09 -15.16
CA THR A 230 11.48 -15.72 -16.00
C THR A 230 11.03 -15.20 -17.35
N ALA A 231 11.89 -14.41 -18.02
CA ALA A 231 11.61 -13.92 -19.37
C ALA A 231 11.49 -15.09 -20.37
N LEU A 232 12.37 -16.09 -20.27
CA LEU A 232 12.38 -17.27 -21.11
C LEU A 232 11.06 -18.05 -21.04
N GLU A 233 10.52 -18.28 -19.84
CA GLU A 233 9.21 -18.94 -19.69
C GLU A 233 8.05 -18.08 -20.23
N ARG A 234 8.20 -16.75 -20.27
CA ARG A 234 7.18 -15.85 -20.83
C ARG A 234 7.19 -15.83 -22.35
N GLU A 235 8.32 -16.09 -22.99
CA GLU A 235 8.40 -16.19 -24.46
C GLU A 235 7.51 -17.30 -25.02
N THR A 236 7.42 -18.42 -24.31
CA THR A 236 6.54 -19.54 -24.67
C THR A 236 5.13 -19.43 -24.08
N ASN A 237 4.87 -18.39 -23.26
CA ASN A 237 3.57 -18.14 -22.67
C ASN A 237 2.93 -16.84 -23.16
N TYR A 238 3.13 -15.74 -22.43
CA TYR A 238 2.80 -14.37 -22.80
C TYR A 238 3.63 -13.42 -21.94
N ARG A 239 3.87 -12.21 -22.46
CA ARG A 239 4.74 -11.19 -21.85
C ARG A 239 3.97 -9.94 -21.40
N ASN A 240 2.78 -9.72 -21.94
CA ASN A 240 1.96 -8.53 -21.73
C ASN A 240 0.47 -8.88 -21.88
N ILE A 241 -0.41 -7.93 -21.54
CA ILE A 241 -1.86 -8.15 -21.55
C ILE A 241 -2.42 -8.43 -22.95
N LYS A 242 -1.81 -7.88 -24.00
CA LYS A 242 -2.24 -8.09 -25.38
C LYS A 242 -2.03 -9.55 -25.79
N GLU A 243 -0.84 -10.10 -25.53
CA GLU A 243 -0.53 -11.51 -25.79
C GLU A 243 -1.41 -12.44 -24.95
N PHE A 244 -1.68 -12.10 -23.68
CA PHE A 244 -2.60 -12.87 -22.85
C PHE A 244 -4.00 -12.94 -23.45
N ARG A 245 -4.58 -11.80 -23.85
CA ARG A 245 -5.91 -11.74 -24.45
C ARG A 245 -5.99 -12.53 -25.76
N GLN A 246 -4.94 -12.44 -26.60
CA GLN A 246 -4.84 -13.22 -27.84
C GLN A 246 -4.77 -14.72 -27.60
N LYS A 247 -4.15 -15.16 -26.49
CA LYS A 247 -3.95 -16.58 -26.20
C LYS A 247 -5.17 -17.24 -25.55
N TYR A 248 -5.94 -16.48 -24.77
CA TYR A 248 -7.02 -17.01 -23.92
C TYR A 248 -8.41 -16.43 -24.27
N ASP A 249 -8.54 -15.75 -25.41
CA ASP A 249 -9.78 -15.17 -25.94
C ASP A 249 -10.56 -14.29 -24.92
N TYR A 250 -9.84 -13.35 -24.29
CA TYR A 250 -10.37 -12.35 -23.34
C TYR A 250 -10.75 -11.00 -23.97
#